data_AF-A0A518IDK3-F1
#
_entry.id   AF-A0A518IDK3-F1
#
_cell.length_a   1.000
_cell.length_b   1.000
_cell.length_c   1.000
_cell.angle_alpha   90.00
_cell.angle_beta   90.00
_cell.angle_gamma   90.00
#
_symmetry.space_group_name_H-M   'P 1'
#
loop_
_entity.id
_entity.type
_entity.pdbx_description
1 polymer ?
#
loop_
_entity_poly.entity_id
_entity_poly.type
_entity_poly.pdbx_seq_one_letter_code
_entity_poly.pdbx_strand_id
1 'polypeptide(L)'
;MKDLKKITGIAILFIVVLRLSIGWQLLYEGLWKIDSLSSTRPWTAAGYLNNAKGPFRDHFRSMTGDPNDLNWLDAEKVKAKWTAWEQRFLNHYPNLTDAQKSKLNQMVHGSKYFAAKLSALPPEVEFRGSLGGVVKYDPKRKLLIVDGQKHLTPAEKQRLQSMVPVKKGDNGKLEGGTALDREFYEAVEKVYARSARLSYIEKMQASLRGNPELAGEINVKQEGTIDGRRIGKIEQYKLALDRYEEKLAKADQAYKVDHLNKIWSETQQMKADLVNPIRALEDEMETEANKLLTPEQLAAGPIPHEDTEIHRINMMTIAALTILGGLLLVGFGTRIAAIAAAGMLLSFYLVMPPWPGVPEAPGPEHSFIVNKNLIEVIALLAIAALPTGTWFGIDGLVYRFFHKKKKTTK
;
A
#
# COMPACT_ATOMS: atom_id res chain seq x y z
N MET A 1 64.54 -4.24 16.07
CA MET A 1 63.18 -4.76 16.27
C MET A 1 62.28 -4.22 15.16
N LYS A 2 61.72 -5.07 14.29
CA LYS A 2 60.71 -4.63 13.31
C LYS A 2 59.52 -4.09 14.10
N ASP A 3 59.12 -2.86 13.81
CA ASP A 3 57.97 -2.23 14.44
C ASP A 3 56.70 -3.02 14.07
N LEU A 4 56.23 -3.85 15.01
CA LEU A 4 55.09 -4.75 14.86
C LEU A 4 53.77 -3.99 14.59
N LYS A 5 53.78 -2.65 14.70
CA LYS A 5 52.63 -1.78 14.44
C LYS A 5 52.54 -1.27 12.99
N LYS A 6 53.50 -1.62 12.12
CA LYS A 6 53.48 -1.21 10.72
C LYS A 6 52.50 -2.05 9.90
N ILE A 7 51.39 -1.44 9.51
CA ILE A 7 50.44 -2.02 8.56
C ILE A 7 51.11 -2.05 7.18
N THR A 8 51.10 -3.22 6.54
CA THR A 8 51.69 -3.40 5.20
C THR A 8 50.91 -2.62 4.15
N GLY A 9 51.57 -2.16 3.09
CA GLY A 9 50.90 -1.45 2.00
C GLY A 9 49.76 -2.26 1.36
N ILE A 10 49.91 -3.59 1.29
CA ILE A 10 48.87 -4.48 0.77
C ILE A 10 47.66 -4.59 1.70
N ALA A 11 47.86 -4.56 3.03
CA ALA A 11 46.75 -4.52 3.99
C ALA A 11 46.01 -3.17 3.89
N ILE A 12 46.73 -2.06 3.74
CA ILE A 12 46.12 -0.74 3.47
C ILE A 12 45.26 -0.80 2.20
N LEU A 13 45.81 -1.34 1.11
CA LEU A 13 45.09 -1.49 -0.16
C LEU A 13 43.79 -2.28 0.02
N PHE A 14 43.84 -3.47 0.61
CA PHE A 14 42.64 -4.31 0.76
C PHE A 14 41.59 -3.69 1.68
N ILE A 15 41.98 -2.99 2.75
CA ILE A 15 41.03 -2.34 3.65
C ILE A 15 40.40 -1.11 2.97
N VAL A 16 41.15 -0.37 2.14
CA VAL A 16 40.58 0.70 1.32
C VAL A 16 39.63 0.13 0.28
N VAL A 17 40.00 -0.94 -0.41
CA VAL A 17 39.13 -1.62 -1.38
C VAL A 17 37.85 -2.11 -0.69
N LEU A 18 37.95 -2.75 0.47
CA LEU A 18 36.79 -3.17 1.27
C LEU A 18 35.86 -2.01 1.60
N ARG A 19 36.40 -0.85 2.02
CA ARG A 19 35.61 0.36 2.27
C ARG A 19 34.89 0.82 1.01
N LEU A 20 35.58 0.87 -0.13
CA LEU A 20 34.99 1.28 -1.39
C LEU A 20 33.92 0.29 -1.86
N SER A 21 34.13 -1.02 -1.70
CA SER A 21 33.16 -2.06 -2.05
C SER A 21 31.88 -1.94 -1.23
N ILE A 22 31.99 -1.82 0.11
CA ILE A 22 30.82 -1.64 0.98
C ILE A 22 30.13 -0.31 0.68
N GLY A 23 30.89 0.77 0.52
CA GLY A 23 30.34 2.08 0.15
C GLY A 23 29.58 2.06 -1.18
N TRP A 24 30.11 1.36 -2.18
CA TRP A 24 29.45 1.14 -3.47
C TRP A 24 28.15 0.37 -3.33
N GLN A 25 28.16 -0.75 -2.60
CA GLN A 25 26.98 -1.57 -2.37
C GLN A 25 25.86 -0.75 -1.71
N LEU A 26 26.16 -0.02 -0.63
CA LEU A 26 25.16 0.83 0.05
C LEU A 26 24.65 1.94 -0.87
N LEU A 27 25.53 2.63 -1.59
CA LEU A 27 25.13 3.70 -2.49
C LEU A 27 24.25 3.18 -3.63
N TYR A 28 24.65 2.08 -4.27
CA TYR A 28 23.88 1.48 -5.35
C TYR A 28 22.50 1.04 -4.88
N GLU A 29 22.42 0.38 -3.73
CA GLU A 29 21.15 0.00 -3.10
C GLU A 29 20.26 1.21 -2.79
N GLY A 30 20.85 2.34 -2.38
CA GLY A 30 20.13 3.61 -2.18
C GLY A 30 19.62 4.20 -3.49
N LEU A 31 20.48 4.30 -4.51
CA LEU A 31 20.14 4.86 -5.82
C LEU A 31 19.07 4.04 -6.55
N TRP A 32 19.14 2.71 -6.50
CA TRP A 32 18.10 1.84 -7.06
C TRP A 32 16.74 2.07 -6.38
N LYS A 33 16.73 2.30 -5.06
CA LYS A 33 15.48 2.62 -4.34
C LYS A 33 14.99 4.04 -4.67
N ILE A 34 15.87 5.01 -4.90
CA ILE A 34 15.49 6.34 -5.38
C ILE A 34 14.81 6.25 -6.75
N ASP A 35 15.38 5.49 -7.68
CA ASP A 35 14.81 5.28 -9.01
C ASP A 35 13.37 4.74 -8.94
N SER A 36 13.13 3.81 -8.01
CA SER A 36 11.81 3.24 -7.78
C SER A 36 10.76 4.27 -7.31
N LEU A 37 11.15 5.41 -6.73
CA LEU A 37 10.21 6.45 -6.26
C LEU A 37 9.44 7.10 -7.41
N SER A 38 9.97 7.02 -8.63
CA SER A 38 9.28 7.50 -9.84
C SER A 38 8.25 6.51 -10.39
N SER A 39 8.27 5.26 -9.92
CA SER A 39 7.40 4.19 -10.41
C SER A 39 6.05 4.17 -9.69
N THR A 40 5.07 3.47 -10.28
CA THR A 40 3.75 3.25 -9.67
C THR A 40 3.80 2.39 -8.40
N ARG A 41 4.89 1.63 -8.19
CA ARG A 41 5.09 0.79 -7.02
C ARG A 41 6.50 0.98 -6.49
N PRO A 42 6.75 2.08 -5.75
CA PRO A 42 8.06 2.34 -5.18
C PRO A 42 8.47 1.23 -4.22
N TRP A 43 9.78 1.09 -4.04
CA TRP A 43 10.33 0.19 -3.04
C TRP A 43 9.80 0.55 -1.64
N THR A 44 9.50 -0.48 -0.85
CA THR A 44 9.12 -0.31 0.55
C THR A 44 9.72 -1.41 1.44
N ALA A 45 10.09 -1.01 2.65
CA ALA A 45 10.49 -1.92 3.73
C ALA A 45 9.30 -2.67 4.37
N ALA A 46 8.05 -2.36 4.01
CA ALA A 46 6.85 -2.88 4.69
C ALA A 46 6.84 -4.41 4.72
N GLY A 47 7.11 -5.05 3.59
CA GLY A 47 7.15 -6.51 3.48
C GLY A 47 8.26 -7.12 4.34
N TYR A 48 9.41 -6.47 4.44
CA TYR A 48 10.53 -6.92 5.26
C TYR A 48 10.22 -6.79 6.76
N LEU A 49 9.72 -5.62 7.19
CA LEU A 49 9.42 -5.32 8.58
C LEU A 49 8.22 -6.10 9.12
N ASN A 50 7.16 -6.28 8.31
CA ASN A 50 5.98 -7.06 8.71
C ASN A 50 6.31 -8.53 8.98
N ASN A 51 7.39 -9.04 8.37
CA ASN A 51 7.90 -10.40 8.56
C ASN A 51 9.01 -10.51 9.62
N ALA A 52 9.24 -9.46 10.42
CA ALA A 52 10.25 -9.51 11.48
C ALA A 52 10.02 -10.68 12.44
N LYS A 53 11.11 -11.27 12.94
CA LYS A 53 11.14 -12.42 13.83
C LYS A 53 12.14 -12.20 14.97
N GLY A 54 12.00 -12.99 16.03
CA GLY A 54 12.89 -12.93 17.19
C GLY A 54 12.51 -11.82 18.18
N PRO A 55 13.41 -11.47 19.13
CA PRO A 55 13.04 -10.69 20.30
C PRO A 55 12.69 -9.23 20.01
N PHE A 56 13.12 -8.69 18.86
CA PHE A 56 12.80 -7.32 18.44
C PHE A 56 11.65 -7.24 17.44
N ARG A 57 10.96 -8.36 17.20
CA ARG A 57 9.86 -8.47 16.24
C ARG A 57 8.86 -7.34 16.37
N ASP A 58 8.29 -7.14 17.56
CA ASP A 58 7.17 -6.22 17.73
C ASP A 58 7.60 -4.77 17.52
N HIS A 59 8.84 -4.42 17.90
CA HIS A 59 9.42 -3.12 17.58
C HIS A 59 9.46 -2.89 16.07
N PHE A 60 10.07 -3.81 15.30
CA PHE A 60 10.19 -3.65 13.84
C PHE A 60 8.85 -3.68 13.12
N ARG A 61 7.94 -4.55 13.54
CA ARG A 61 6.57 -4.62 12.99
C ARG A 61 5.81 -3.33 13.27
N SER A 62 5.94 -2.75 14.48
CA SER A 62 5.26 -1.51 14.83
C SER A 62 5.66 -0.32 13.94
N MET A 63 6.88 -0.32 13.40
CA MET A 63 7.37 0.74 12.51
C MET A 63 6.58 0.87 11.21
N THR A 64 5.78 -0.13 10.83
CA THR A 64 4.95 -0.08 9.63
C THR A 64 3.60 0.61 9.87
N GLY A 65 3.19 0.82 11.12
CA GLY A 65 1.89 1.38 11.53
C GLY A 65 0.69 0.45 11.33
N ASP A 66 0.81 -0.55 10.47
CA ASP A 66 -0.21 -1.58 10.25
C ASP A 66 0.42 -2.96 9.97
N PRO A 67 1.04 -3.58 11.00
CA PRO A 67 1.84 -4.79 10.82
C PRO A 67 1.08 -6.03 10.33
N ASN A 68 -0.25 -5.98 10.42
CA ASN A 68 -1.17 -7.04 10.04
C ASN A 68 -2.09 -6.64 8.88
N ASP A 69 -1.87 -5.49 8.25
CA ASP A 69 -2.71 -4.94 7.17
C ASP A 69 -4.21 -4.83 7.56
N LEU A 70 -4.53 -4.63 8.84
CA LEU A 70 -5.92 -4.58 9.33
C LEU A 70 -6.63 -3.29 8.92
N ASN A 71 -5.91 -2.20 8.66
CA ASN A 71 -6.50 -0.95 8.21
C ASN A 71 -7.12 -1.10 6.80
N TRP A 72 -6.62 -2.03 6.00
CA TRP A 72 -7.19 -2.38 4.69
C TRP A 72 -8.53 -3.12 4.79
N LEU A 73 -8.84 -3.69 5.96
CA LEU A 73 -10.08 -4.41 6.23
C LEU A 73 -11.10 -3.55 6.99
N ASP A 74 -10.77 -2.27 7.20
CA ASP A 74 -11.64 -1.28 7.81
C ASP A 74 -12.13 -0.30 6.72
N ALA A 75 -13.41 -0.40 6.37
CA ALA A 75 -13.99 0.39 5.30
C ALA A 75 -13.90 1.91 5.53
N GLU A 76 -13.93 2.40 6.78
CA GLU A 76 -13.79 3.84 7.03
C GLU A 76 -12.35 4.29 6.87
N LYS A 77 -11.37 3.49 7.30
CA LYS A 77 -9.95 3.80 7.11
C LYS A 77 -9.56 3.78 5.63
N VAL A 78 -10.03 2.79 4.86
CA VAL A 78 -9.78 2.73 3.42
C VAL A 78 -10.45 3.91 2.71
N LYS A 79 -11.71 4.23 3.06
CA LYS A 79 -12.41 5.40 2.53
C LYS A 79 -11.64 6.70 2.81
N ALA A 80 -11.17 6.89 4.05
CA ALA A 80 -10.40 8.06 4.44
C ALA A 80 -9.08 8.14 3.64
N LYS A 81 -8.37 7.01 3.50
CA LYS A 81 -7.15 6.92 2.70
C LYS A 81 -7.39 7.32 1.24
N TRP A 82 -8.41 6.76 0.58
CA TRP A 82 -8.72 7.07 -0.82
C TRP A 82 -9.21 8.51 -1.01
N THR A 83 -9.93 9.05 -0.04
CA THR A 83 -10.31 10.48 -0.04
C THR A 83 -9.08 11.37 0.10
N ALA A 84 -8.14 11.04 0.99
CA ALA A 84 -6.89 11.78 1.15
C ALA A 84 -6.02 11.69 -0.11
N TRP A 85 -6.00 10.54 -0.77
CA TRP A 85 -5.34 10.36 -2.05
C TRP A 85 -5.96 11.26 -3.14
N GLU A 86 -7.29 11.32 -3.25
CA GLU A 86 -7.98 12.22 -4.19
C GLU A 86 -7.57 13.68 -3.96
N GLN A 87 -7.47 14.11 -2.70
CA GLN A 87 -7.00 15.47 -2.38
C GLN A 87 -5.55 15.70 -2.81
N ARG A 88 -4.65 14.73 -2.61
CA ARG A 88 -3.27 14.82 -3.12
C ARG A 88 -3.23 14.88 -4.64
N PHE A 89 -4.06 14.10 -5.33
CA PHE A 89 -4.21 14.13 -6.78
C PHE A 89 -4.61 15.54 -7.26
N LEU A 90 -5.66 16.12 -6.65
CA LEU A 90 -6.15 17.46 -7.00
C LEU A 90 -5.12 18.56 -6.73
N ASN A 91 -4.36 18.45 -5.63
CA ASN A 91 -3.32 19.41 -5.27
C ASN A 91 -2.09 19.31 -6.19
N HIS A 92 -1.72 18.10 -6.61
CA HIS A 92 -0.57 17.85 -7.48
C HIS A 92 -0.83 18.31 -8.92
N TYR A 93 -2.08 18.23 -9.39
CA TYR A 93 -2.50 18.69 -10.71
C TYR A 93 -3.44 19.92 -10.61
N PRO A 94 -2.91 21.14 -10.35
CA PRO A 94 -3.74 22.32 -10.11
C PRO A 94 -4.53 22.80 -11.34
N ASN A 95 -4.09 22.43 -12.54
CA ASN A 95 -4.67 22.82 -13.83
C ASN A 95 -5.74 21.83 -14.35
N LEU A 96 -6.30 20.97 -13.48
CA LEU A 96 -7.42 20.11 -13.85
C LEU A 96 -8.68 20.92 -14.20
N THR A 97 -9.31 20.55 -15.31
CA THR A 97 -10.62 21.09 -15.71
C THR A 97 -11.72 20.65 -14.74
N ASP A 98 -12.81 21.41 -14.67
CA ASP A 98 -13.97 21.04 -13.84
C ASP A 98 -14.58 19.70 -14.25
N ALA A 99 -14.50 19.34 -15.53
CA ALA A 99 -14.92 18.05 -16.04
C ALA A 99 -14.04 16.90 -15.49
N GLN A 100 -12.71 17.08 -15.48
CA GLN A 100 -11.78 16.10 -14.89
C GLN A 100 -12.02 15.96 -13.39
N LYS A 101 -12.14 17.07 -12.65
CA LYS A 101 -12.42 17.07 -11.20
C LYS A 101 -13.74 16.36 -10.88
N SER A 102 -14.79 16.67 -11.63
CA SER A 102 -16.10 16.04 -11.46
C SER A 102 -16.06 14.54 -11.75
N LYS A 103 -15.34 14.13 -12.80
CA LYS A 103 -15.20 12.70 -13.15
C LYS A 103 -14.38 11.94 -12.11
N LEU A 104 -13.30 12.54 -11.59
CA LEU A 104 -12.50 12.00 -10.48
C LEU A 104 -13.36 11.82 -9.23
N ASN A 105 -14.14 12.84 -8.86
CA ASN A 105 -14.99 12.75 -7.69
C ASN A 105 -16.08 11.68 -7.83
N GLN A 106 -16.70 11.58 -9.01
CA GLN A 106 -17.72 10.56 -9.29
C GLN A 106 -17.16 9.13 -9.28
N MET A 107 -15.94 8.91 -9.79
CA MET A 107 -15.34 7.57 -9.74
C MET A 107 -14.96 7.17 -8.32
N VAL A 108 -14.49 8.10 -7.48
CA VAL A 108 -14.08 7.81 -6.09
C VAL A 108 -15.30 7.67 -5.17
N HIS A 109 -16.19 8.67 -5.15
CA HIS A 109 -17.29 8.79 -4.17
C HIS A 109 -18.69 8.44 -4.71
N GLY A 110 -18.81 8.24 -6.02
CA GLY A 110 -20.10 8.02 -6.67
C GLY A 110 -20.78 9.31 -7.10
N SER A 111 -21.86 9.15 -7.85
CA SER A 111 -22.70 10.28 -8.27
C SER A 111 -23.78 10.53 -7.23
N LYS A 112 -24.12 11.80 -6.94
CA LYS A 112 -25.24 12.12 -6.04
C LYS A 112 -26.57 11.56 -6.54
N TYR A 113 -26.73 11.53 -7.85
CA TYR A 113 -27.88 10.95 -8.53
C TYR A 113 -27.52 10.57 -9.96
N PHE A 114 -28.25 9.61 -10.51
CA PHE A 114 -28.18 9.24 -11.92
C PHE A 114 -29.43 9.76 -12.61
N ALA A 115 -29.28 10.44 -13.75
CA ALA A 115 -30.42 11.02 -14.45
C ALA A 115 -30.47 10.62 -15.92
N ALA A 116 -31.68 10.54 -16.49
CA ALA A 116 -31.92 10.49 -17.92
C ALA A 116 -33.05 11.46 -18.29
N LYS A 117 -33.00 11.96 -19.52
CA LYS A 117 -34.03 12.84 -20.06
C LYS A 117 -35.34 12.07 -20.20
N LEU A 118 -36.41 12.67 -19.73
CA LEU A 118 -37.78 12.15 -19.83
C LEU A 118 -38.75 13.34 -19.93
N SER A 119 -39.39 13.49 -21.08
CA SER A 119 -40.20 14.66 -21.42
C SER A 119 -41.41 14.87 -20.50
N ALA A 120 -42.08 13.79 -20.10
CA ALA A 120 -43.15 13.76 -19.11
C ALA A 120 -43.21 12.37 -18.45
N LEU A 121 -43.77 12.26 -17.25
CA LEU A 121 -44.04 10.97 -16.64
C LEU A 121 -45.31 10.38 -17.28
N PRO A 122 -45.31 9.13 -17.80
CA PRO A 122 -46.54 8.49 -18.24
C PRO A 122 -47.56 8.42 -17.10
N PRO A 123 -48.86 8.63 -17.37
CA PRO A 123 -49.90 8.71 -16.32
C PRO A 123 -50.07 7.39 -15.54
N GLU A 124 -49.65 6.27 -16.11
CA GLU A 124 -49.74 4.94 -15.51
C GLU A 124 -48.58 4.64 -14.54
N VAL A 125 -47.52 5.45 -14.55
CA VAL A 125 -46.29 5.21 -13.77
C VAL A 125 -46.37 5.88 -12.42
N GLU A 126 -46.27 5.06 -11.37
CA GLU A 126 -46.20 5.54 -9.98
C GLU A 126 -45.05 4.90 -9.19
N PHE A 127 -44.28 5.73 -8.49
CA PHE A 127 -43.16 5.28 -7.65
C PHE A 127 -43.65 4.92 -6.24
N ARG A 128 -44.13 3.68 -6.05
CA ARG A 128 -44.59 3.16 -4.75
C ARG A 128 -43.64 2.11 -4.15
N GLY A 129 -43.67 1.96 -2.82
CA GLY A 129 -42.88 0.94 -2.11
C GLY A 129 -41.37 1.18 -2.24
N SER A 130 -40.60 0.14 -2.58
CA SER A 130 -39.14 0.21 -2.74
C SER A 130 -38.71 1.30 -3.74
N LEU A 131 -39.50 1.53 -4.79
CA LEU A 131 -39.22 2.54 -5.82
C LEU A 131 -39.33 3.98 -5.32
N GLY A 132 -40.22 4.26 -4.35
CA GLY A 132 -40.48 5.64 -3.89
C GLY A 132 -39.29 6.27 -3.15
N GLY A 133 -38.40 5.44 -2.60
CA GLY A 133 -37.17 5.89 -1.96
C GLY A 133 -35.97 5.99 -2.92
N VAL A 134 -36.09 5.47 -4.14
CA VAL A 134 -34.98 5.25 -5.08
C VAL A 134 -35.13 6.10 -6.34
N VAL A 135 -36.34 6.24 -6.87
CA VAL A 135 -36.62 6.89 -8.15
C VAL A 135 -37.51 8.11 -7.96
N LYS A 136 -37.17 9.20 -8.63
CA LYS A 136 -37.94 10.46 -8.64
C LYS A 136 -38.00 11.01 -10.06
N TYR A 137 -39.08 11.71 -10.38
CA TYR A 137 -39.19 12.48 -11.61
C TYR A 137 -39.15 13.97 -11.29
N ASP A 138 -38.27 14.72 -11.95
CA ASP A 138 -38.22 16.18 -11.88
C ASP A 138 -38.93 16.79 -13.10
N PRO A 139 -40.15 17.33 -12.93
CA PRO A 139 -40.92 17.90 -14.03
C PRO A 139 -40.33 19.21 -14.57
N LYS A 140 -39.59 19.97 -13.75
CA LYS A 140 -38.97 21.24 -14.18
C LYS A 140 -37.80 20.97 -15.10
N ARG A 141 -36.98 19.97 -14.75
CA ARG A 141 -35.79 19.60 -15.53
C ARG A 141 -36.07 18.55 -16.59
N LYS A 142 -37.25 17.92 -16.57
CA LYS A 142 -37.64 16.80 -17.45
C LYS A 142 -36.65 15.63 -17.34
N LEU A 143 -36.37 15.23 -16.10
CA LEU A 143 -35.39 14.20 -15.77
C LEU A 143 -36.02 13.10 -14.92
N LEU A 144 -35.78 11.85 -15.30
CA LEU A 144 -35.91 10.69 -14.43
C LEU A 144 -34.63 10.58 -13.61
N ILE A 145 -34.73 10.57 -12.29
CA ILE A 145 -33.61 10.62 -11.34
C ILE A 145 -33.63 9.35 -10.48
N VAL A 146 -32.49 8.70 -10.33
CA VAL A 146 -32.24 7.62 -9.39
C VAL A 146 -31.25 8.10 -8.33
N ASP A 147 -31.53 7.77 -7.07
CA ASP A 147 -30.66 8.07 -5.93
C ASP A 147 -29.27 7.42 -6.12
N GLY A 148 -28.24 8.23 -5.90
CA GLY A 148 -26.86 7.85 -6.11
C GLY A 148 -26.37 6.69 -5.23
N GLN A 149 -26.84 6.63 -3.99
CA GLN A 149 -26.36 5.67 -2.98
C GLN A 149 -27.17 4.37 -2.98
N LYS A 150 -28.46 4.46 -3.33
CA LYS A 150 -29.34 3.28 -3.31
C LYS A 150 -29.24 2.46 -4.58
N HIS A 151 -28.89 3.10 -5.70
CA HIS A 151 -28.88 2.52 -7.04
C HIS A 151 -30.23 1.90 -7.43
N LEU A 152 -30.35 1.43 -8.68
CA LEU A 152 -31.56 0.75 -9.14
C LEU A 152 -31.26 -0.75 -9.27
N THR A 153 -32.02 -1.59 -8.56
CA THR A 153 -31.81 -3.05 -8.63
C THR A 153 -32.38 -3.64 -9.94
N PRO A 154 -31.94 -4.85 -10.37
CA PRO A 154 -32.51 -5.52 -11.54
C PRO A 154 -34.03 -5.74 -11.42
N ALA A 155 -34.51 -6.09 -10.22
CA ALA A 155 -35.93 -6.30 -9.96
C ALA A 155 -36.72 -4.99 -10.05
N GLU A 156 -36.19 -3.88 -9.53
CA GLU A 156 -36.81 -2.56 -9.63
C GLU A 156 -36.82 -2.03 -11.06
N LYS A 157 -35.76 -2.27 -11.83
CA LYS A 157 -35.72 -1.98 -13.26
C LYS A 157 -36.83 -2.71 -14.00
N GLN A 158 -36.95 -4.03 -13.81
CA GLN A 158 -38.00 -4.83 -14.44
C GLN A 158 -39.39 -4.33 -14.04
N ARG A 159 -39.57 -3.99 -12.77
CA ARG A 159 -40.83 -3.44 -12.26
C ARG A 159 -41.18 -2.11 -12.95
N LEU A 160 -40.24 -1.17 -13.07
CA LEU A 160 -40.45 0.08 -13.80
C LEU A 160 -40.79 -0.17 -15.27
N GLN A 161 -40.06 -1.06 -15.94
CA GLN A 161 -40.31 -1.40 -17.34
C GLN A 161 -41.69 -2.04 -17.57
N SER A 162 -42.19 -2.82 -16.60
CA SER A 162 -43.51 -3.43 -16.67
C SER A 162 -44.70 -2.47 -16.46
N MET A 163 -44.45 -1.24 -15.98
CA MET A 163 -45.51 -0.23 -15.78
C MET A 163 -45.98 0.40 -17.10
N VAL A 164 -45.27 0.17 -18.20
CA VAL A 164 -45.63 0.68 -19.52
C VAL A 164 -45.84 -0.48 -20.49
N PRO A 165 -46.78 -0.39 -21.45
CA PRO A 165 -47.07 -1.45 -22.41
C PRO A 165 -46.03 -1.50 -23.56
N VAL A 166 -44.75 -1.48 -23.21
CA VAL A 166 -43.60 -1.48 -24.15
C VAL A 166 -42.79 -2.76 -23.96
N LYS A 167 -42.43 -3.41 -25.07
CA LYS A 167 -41.54 -4.58 -25.09
C LYS A 167 -40.35 -4.29 -25.99
N LYS A 168 -39.18 -4.84 -25.62
CA LYS A 168 -37.98 -4.82 -26.45
C LYS A 168 -37.96 -6.11 -27.26
N GLY A 169 -38.14 -6.01 -28.58
CA GLY A 169 -38.08 -7.15 -29.49
C GLY A 169 -36.65 -7.67 -29.68
N ASP A 170 -36.51 -8.84 -30.30
CA ASP A 170 -35.20 -9.51 -30.51
C ASP A 170 -34.25 -8.69 -31.39
N ASN A 171 -34.79 -7.80 -32.22
CA ASN A 171 -34.05 -6.83 -33.03
C ASN A 171 -33.59 -5.58 -32.23
N GLY A 172 -33.85 -5.54 -30.92
CA GLY A 172 -33.53 -4.43 -30.03
C GLY A 172 -34.46 -3.22 -30.12
N LYS A 173 -35.47 -3.24 -31.00
CA LYS A 173 -36.46 -2.15 -31.14
C LYS A 173 -37.53 -2.23 -30.06
N LEU A 174 -38.01 -1.06 -29.64
CA LEU A 174 -39.10 -0.93 -28.69
C LEU A 174 -40.44 -0.92 -29.45
N GLU A 175 -41.29 -1.88 -29.11
CA GLU A 175 -42.61 -2.10 -29.71
C GLU A 175 -43.71 -1.98 -28.64
N GLY A 176 -44.88 -1.49 -29.05
CA GLY A 176 -46.00 -1.22 -28.15
C GLY A 176 -45.92 0.16 -27.47
N GLY A 177 -47.04 0.55 -26.86
CA GLY A 177 -47.19 1.79 -26.10
C GLY A 177 -47.12 3.09 -26.93
N THR A 178 -47.28 4.20 -26.22
CA THR A 178 -47.15 5.55 -26.78
C THR A 178 -45.68 5.92 -27.02
N ALA A 179 -45.43 7.07 -27.66
CA ALA A 179 -44.07 7.59 -27.78
C ALA A 179 -43.46 7.92 -26.41
N LEU A 180 -44.28 8.38 -25.47
CA LEU A 180 -43.86 8.71 -24.10
C LEU A 180 -43.49 7.45 -23.30
N ASP A 181 -44.22 6.36 -23.50
CA ASP A 181 -43.94 5.07 -22.86
C ASP A 181 -42.59 4.50 -23.31
N ARG A 182 -42.29 4.63 -24.60
CA ARG A 182 -41.00 4.23 -25.17
C ARG A 182 -39.87 5.12 -24.65
N GLU A 183 -40.09 6.43 -24.55
CA GLU A 183 -39.12 7.36 -23.94
C GLU A 183 -38.86 7.00 -22.47
N PHE A 184 -39.89 6.67 -21.70
CA PHE A 184 -39.75 6.21 -20.31
C PHE A 184 -38.96 4.91 -20.22
N TYR A 185 -39.28 3.91 -21.05
CA TYR A 185 -38.55 2.64 -21.08
C TYR A 185 -37.06 2.85 -21.36
N GLU A 186 -36.73 3.68 -22.36
CA GLU A 186 -35.34 4.05 -22.65
C GLU A 186 -34.67 4.83 -21.52
N ALA A 187 -35.40 5.76 -20.89
CA ALA A 187 -34.89 6.52 -19.75
C ALA A 187 -34.53 5.59 -18.60
N VAL A 188 -35.40 4.64 -18.25
CA VAL A 188 -35.14 3.60 -17.24
C VAL A 188 -33.91 2.78 -17.61
N GLU A 189 -33.79 2.34 -18.87
CA GLU A 189 -32.63 1.57 -19.33
C GLU A 189 -31.32 2.37 -19.23
N LYS A 190 -31.33 3.64 -19.63
CA LYS A 190 -30.17 4.55 -19.55
C LYS A 190 -29.79 4.86 -18.11
N VAL A 191 -30.75 5.15 -17.23
CA VAL A 191 -30.46 5.43 -15.82
C VAL A 191 -29.97 4.17 -15.12
N TYR A 192 -30.57 3.00 -15.37
CA TYR A 192 -30.11 1.72 -14.83
C TYR A 192 -28.66 1.41 -15.24
N ALA A 193 -28.33 1.57 -16.52
CA ALA A 193 -26.98 1.32 -17.01
C ALA A 193 -25.94 2.26 -16.38
N ARG A 194 -26.34 3.49 -16.02
CA ARG A 194 -25.50 4.45 -15.29
C ARG A 194 -25.40 4.12 -13.81
N SER A 195 -26.52 3.82 -13.16
CA SER A 195 -26.57 3.50 -11.73
C SER A 195 -25.96 2.15 -11.40
N ALA A 196 -25.87 1.21 -12.34
CA ALA A 196 -25.17 -0.06 -12.14
C ALA A 196 -23.64 0.11 -11.98
N ARG A 197 -23.08 1.27 -12.33
CA ARG A 197 -21.64 1.55 -12.17
C ARG A 197 -21.38 2.07 -10.76
N LEU A 198 -20.89 1.19 -9.90
CA LEU A 198 -20.43 1.56 -8.56
C LEU A 198 -19.13 2.36 -8.62
N SER A 199 -19.02 3.36 -7.75
CA SER A 199 -17.76 4.03 -7.43
C SER A 199 -16.78 3.10 -6.73
N TYR A 200 -15.51 3.49 -6.63
CA TYR A 200 -14.51 2.69 -5.93
C TYR A 200 -14.85 2.53 -4.45
N ILE A 201 -15.28 3.59 -3.75
CA ILE A 201 -15.71 3.48 -2.34
C ILE A 201 -16.88 2.50 -2.20
N GLU A 202 -17.87 2.55 -3.09
CA GLU A 202 -19.01 1.61 -3.08
C GLU A 202 -18.57 0.17 -3.38
N LYS A 203 -17.68 -0.05 -4.36
CA LYS A 203 -17.09 -1.37 -4.64
C LYS A 203 -16.35 -1.93 -3.41
N MET A 204 -15.56 -1.10 -2.74
CA MET A 204 -14.83 -1.46 -1.53
C MET A 204 -15.77 -1.78 -0.37
N GLN A 205 -16.80 -0.95 -0.15
CA GLN A 205 -17.80 -1.20 0.88
C GLN A 205 -18.61 -2.47 0.61
N ALA A 206 -18.99 -2.72 -0.65
CA ALA A 206 -19.65 -3.95 -1.05
C ALA A 206 -18.76 -5.17 -0.81
N SER A 207 -17.46 -5.05 -1.05
CA SER A 207 -16.48 -6.09 -0.73
C SER A 207 -16.38 -6.33 0.78
N LEU A 208 -16.14 -5.30 1.60
CA LEU A 208 -15.87 -5.48 3.03
C LEU A 208 -17.12 -5.68 3.91
N ARG A 209 -18.21 -4.97 3.63
CA ARG A 209 -19.45 -4.96 4.45
C ARG A 209 -20.62 -5.69 3.78
N GLY A 210 -20.73 -5.58 2.45
CA GLY A 210 -21.84 -6.14 1.69
C GLY A 210 -21.76 -7.65 1.49
N ASN A 211 -20.64 -8.29 1.84
CA ASN A 211 -20.43 -9.72 1.68
C ASN A 211 -20.53 -10.45 3.04
N PRO A 212 -21.61 -11.22 3.26
CA PRO A 212 -21.78 -12.09 4.43
C PRO A 212 -20.59 -13.00 4.75
N GLU A 213 -19.89 -13.50 3.74
CA GLU A 213 -18.73 -14.36 3.95
C GLU A 213 -17.54 -13.63 4.55
N LEU A 214 -17.40 -12.32 4.28
CA LEU A 214 -16.27 -11.51 4.70
C LEU A 214 -16.53 -10.90 6.08
N ALA A 215 -17.67 -10.24 6.25
CA ALA A 215 -18.06 -9.56 7.50
C ALA A 215 -18.65 -10.50 8.56
N GLY A 216 -19.24 -11.62 8.14
CA GLY A 216 -20.06 -12.46 9.01
C GLY A 216 -21.52 -12.00 9.06
N GLU A 217 -22.37 -12.84 9.62
CA GLU A 217 -23.80 -12.54 9.82
C GLU A 217 -24.20 -12.87 11.25
N ILE A 218 -25.03 -12.01 11.84
CA ILE A 218 -25.70 -12.28 13.11
C ILE A 218 -27.15 -12.57 12.77
N ASN A 219 -27.58 -13.81 13.00
CA ASN A 219 -28.99 -14.14 12.92
C ASN A 219 -29.67 -13.69 14.21
N VAL A 220 -30.28 -12.50 14.17
CA VAL A 220 -30.96 -11.88 15.33
C VAL A 220 -32.02 -12.80 15.95
N LYS A 221 -32.58 -13.74 15.17
CA LYS A 221 -33.56 -14.73 15.69
C LYS A 221 -32.95 -15.89 16.48
N GLN A 222 -31.63 -16.09 16.37
CA GLN A 222 -30.87 -17.16 17.03
C GLN A 222 -29.79 -16.60 17.98
N GLU A 223 -29.90 -15.32 18.32
CA GLU A 223 -28.98 -14.60 19.20
C GLU A 223 -28.87 -15.34 20.56
N GLY A 224 -27.67 -15.83 20.90
CA GLY A 224 -27.41 -16.63 22.11
C GLY A 224 -27.13 -18.13 21.89
N THR A 225 -27.25 -18.65 20.66
CA THR A 225 -26.83 -20.02 20.28
C THR A 225 -25.53 -20.03 19.48
N ILE A 226 -24.80 -21.16 19.45
CA ILE A 226 -23.54 -21.30 18.65
C ILE A 226 -23.81 -21.00 17.16
N ASP A 227 -25.01 -21.32 16.67
CA ASP A 227 -25.43 -21.11 15.28
C ASP A 227 -25.94 -19.68 14.99
N GLY A 228 -26.09 -18.84 16.02
CA GLY A 228 -26.62 -17.48 15.88
C GLY A 228 -25.65 -16.48 15.24
N ARG A 229 -24.36 -16.82 15.13
CA ARG A 229 -23.32 -15.95 14.57
C ARG A 229 -22.41 -16.71 13.61
N ARG A 230 -22.50 -16.37 12.32
CA ARG A 230 -21.56 -16.85 11.30
C ARG A 230 -20.31 -15.99 11.33
N ILE A 231 -19.17 -16.60 11.64
CA ILE A 231 -17.86 -15.92 11.66
C ILE A 231 -17.42 -15.63 10.22
N GLY A 232 -17.27 -14.35 9.89
CA GLY A 232 -16.74 -13.90 8.60
C GLY A 232 -15.23 -14.15 8.47
N LYS A 233 -14.72 -14.21 7.23
CA LYS A 233 -13.29 -14.41 6.95
C LYS A 233 -12.38 -13.36 7.62
N ILE A 234 -12.85 -12.11 7.77
CA ILE A 234 -12.09 -11.06 8.49
C ILE A 234 -11.91 -11.43 9.98
N GLU A 235 -12.97 -11.96 10.61
CA GLU A 235 -12.89 -12.43 12.00
C GLU A 235 -12.06 -13.71 12.11
N GLN A 236 -12.15 -14.62 11.15
CA GLN A 236 -11.27 -15.80 11.09
C GLN A 236 -9.79 -15.41 11.01
N TYR A 237 -9.46 -14.39 10.20
CA TYR A 237 -8.11 -13.87 10.12
C TYR A 237 -7.62 -13.28 11.45
N LYS A 238 -8.44 -12.49 12.14
CA LYS A 238 -8.11 -11.96 13.48
C LYS A 238 -7.88 -13.08 14.49
N LEU A 239 -8.75 -14.10 14.52
CA LEU A 239 -8.58 -15.27 15.37
C LEU A 239 -7.32 -16.09 15.02
N ALA A 240 -6.93 -16.14 13.74
CA ALA A 240 -5.70 -16.80 13.31
C ALA A 240 -4.45 -16.04 13.79
N LEU A 241 -4.48 -14.70 13.77
CA LEU A 241 -3.43 -13.86 14.37
C LEU A 241 -3.30 -14.12 15.87
N ASP A 242 -4.41 -14.09 16.61
CA ASP A 242 -4.39 -14.33 18.06
C ASP A 242 -3.85 -15.72 18.40
N ARG A 243 -4.28 -16.73 17.64
CA ARG A 243 -3.76 -18.11 17.76
C ARG A 243 -2.27 -18.19 17.45
N TYR A 244 -1.78 -17.44 16.48
CA TYR A 244 -0.37 -17.39 16.15
C TYR A 244 0.44 -16.81 17.32
N GLU A 245 0.02 -15.67 17.88
CA GLU A 245 0.71 -15.06 19.03
C GLU A 245 0.72 -15.98 20.26
N GLU A 246 -0.41 -16.62 20.56
CA GLU A 246 -0.52 -17.55 21.69
C GLU A 246 0.46 -18.73 21.56
N LYS A 247 0.60 -19.27 20.33
CA LYS A 247 1.51 -20.38 20.05
C LYS A 247 2.96 -19.95 19.97
N LEU A 248 3.24 -18.75 19.46
CA LEU A 248 4.57 -18.16 19.44
C LEU A 248 5.16 -18.09 20.85
N ALA A 249 4.36 -17.66 21.85
CA ALA A 249 4.77 -17.60 23.25
C ALA A 249 5.16 -18.97 23.86
N LYS A 250 4.72 -20.08 23.25
CA LYS A 250 4.92 -21.46 23.73
C LYS A 250 5.86 -22.28 22.84
N ALA A 251 6.46 -21.67 21.81
CA ALA A 251 7.25 -22.36 20.79
C ALA A 251 8.72 -22.57 21.21
N ASP A 252 8.93 -23.45 22.19
CA ASP A 252 10.23 -23.80 22.76
C ASP A 252 10.91 -25.02 22.10
N GLN A 253 10.18 -25.76 21.26
CA GLN A 253 10.61 -27.02 20.64
C GLN A 253 10.54 -26.95 19.12
N ALA A 254 11.47 -27.62 18.43
CA ALA A 254 11.59 -27.57 16.96
C ALA A 254 10.28 -27.91 16.22
N TYR A 255 9.55 -28.95 16.64
CA TYR A 255 8.28 -29.30 16.01
C TYR A 255 7.18 -28.24 16.25
N LYS A 256 7.20 -27.54 17.39
CA LYS A 256 6.26 -26.44 17.67
C LYS A 256 6.57 -25.24 16.78
N VAL A 257 7.84 -24.98 16.52
CA VAL A 257 8.29 -23.94 15.57
C VAL A 257 7.84 -24.28 14.14
N ASP A 258 7.95 -25.53 13.72
CA ASP A 258 7.45 -25.95 12.40
C ASP A 258 5.92 -25.78 12.27
N HIS A 259 5.17 -26.24 13.28
CA HIS A 259 3.73 -26.02 13.34
C HIS A 259 3.36 -24.52 13.36
N LEU A 260 4.16 -23.69 14.03
CA LEU A 260 3.97 -22.24 14.08
C LEU A 260 4.21 -21.60 12.71
N ASN A 261 5.23 -22.04 11.96
CA ASN A 261 5.49 -21.59 10.60
C ASN A 261 4.34 -21.93 9.66
N LYS A 262 3.74 -23.13 9.80
CA LYS A 262 2.55 -23.50 9.03
C LYS A 262 1.36 -22.59 9.32
N ILE A 263 1.07 -22.34 10.60
CA ILE A 263 0.01 -21.39 10.99
C ILE A 263 0.28 -20.00 10.42
N TRP A 264 1.54 -19.54 10.49
CA TRP A 264 1.91 -18.24 9.93
C TRP A 264 1.62 -18.18 8.44
N SER A 265 2.02 -19.21 7.68
CA SER A 265 1.78 -19.31 6.25
C SER A 265 0.29 -19.26 5.92
N GLU A 266 -0.53 -20.03 6.63
CA GLU A 266 -2.00 -20.01 6.48
C GLU A 266 -2.57 -18.62 6.81
N THR A 267 -2.07 -17.99 7.87
CA THR A 267 -2.50 -16.64 8.28
C THR A 267 -2.12 -15.58 7.24
N GLN A 268 -0.93 -15.67 6.64
CA GLN A 268 -0.51 -14.78 5.55
C GLN A 268 -1.33 -15.00 4.28
N GLN A 269 -1.74 -16.25 4.00
CA GLN A 269 -2.65 -16.53 2.88
C GLN A 269 -4.02 -15.88 3.10
N MET A 270 -4.62 -16.04 4.29
CA MET A 270 -5.87 -15.37 4.64
C MET A 270 -5.76 -13.85 4.49
N LYS A 271 -4.65 -13.27 4.97
CA LYS A 271 -4.37 -11.84 4.80
C LYS A 271 -4.36 -11.44 3.32
N ALA A 272 -3.63 -12.18 2.49
CA ALA A 272 -3.53 -11.91 1.06
C ALA A 272 -4.91 -11.98 0.37
N ASP A 273 -5.70 -13.01 0.66
CA ASP A 273 -7.03 -13.21 0.09
C ASP A 273 -8.01 -12.08 0.45
N LEU A 274 -7.85 -11.49 1.63
CA LEU A 274 -8.69 -10.39 2.13
C LEU A 274 -8.22 -9.02 1.63
N VAL A 275 -6.91 -8.77 1.66
CA VAL A 275 -6.34 -7.43 1.42
C VAL A 275 -6.09 -7.17 -0.07
N ASN A 276 -5.65 -8.18 -0.84
CA ASN A 276 -5.29 -7.98 -2.25
C ASN A 276 -6.46 -7.49 -3.12
N PRO A 277 -7.71 -7.95 -2.95
CA PRO A 277 -8.85 -7.39 -3.69
C PRO A 277 -9.04 -5.89 -3.45
N ILE A 278 -8.84 -5.41 -2.21
CA ILE A 278 -8.97 -4.00 -1.88
C ILE A 278 -7.80 -3.19 -2.45
N ARG A 279 -6.57 -3.72 -2.40
CA ARG A 279 -5.41 -3.11 -3.07
C ARG A 279 -5.58 -3.05 -4.58
N ALA A 280 -6.16 -4.09 -5.19
CA ALA A 280 -6.45 -4.09 -6.62
C ALA A 280 -7.47 -3.00 -7.00
N LEU A 281 -8.47 -2.73 -6.15
CA LEU A 281 -9.38 -1.60 -6.34
C LEU A 281 -8.67 -0.25 -6.23
N GLU A 282 -7.71 -0.11 -5.30
CA GLU A 282 -6.85 1.09 -5.20
C GLU A 282 -6.04 1.26 -6.49
N ASP A 283 -5.31 0.23 -6.93
CA ASP A 283 -4.51 0.25 -8.17
C ASP A 283 -5.35 0.60 -9.41
N GLU A 284 -6.54 0.01 -9.53
CA GLU A 284 -7.48 0.30 -10.63
C GLU A 284 -7.96 1.76 -10.57
N MET A 285 -8.29 2.26 -9.38
CA MET A 285 -8.71 3.64 -9.16
C MET A 285 -7.61 4.63 -9.57
N GLU A 286 -6.37 4.42 -9.12
CA GLU A 286 -5.24 5.29 -9.47
C GLU A 286 -4.97 5.24 -10.99
N THR A 287 -5.05 4.06 -11.59
CA THR A 287 -4.87 3.87 -13.04
C THR A 287 -5.95 4.61 -13.84
N GLU A 288 -7.22 4.49 -13.47
CA GLU A 288 -8.32 5.18 -14.15
C GLU A 288 -8.26 6.70 -13.97
N ALA A 289 -7.77 7.19 -12.82
CA ALA A 289 -7.59 8.60 -12.58
C ALA A 289 -6.45 9.18 -13.45
N ASN A 290 -5.34 8.44 -13.61
CA ASN A 290 -4.25 8.85 -14.49
C ASN A 290 -4.71 8.97 -15.95
N LYS A 291 -5.67 8.15 -16.39
CA LYS A 291 -6.29 8.26 -17.73
C LYS A 291 -7.11 9.54 -17.92
N LEU A 292 -7.44 10.26 -16.85
CA LEU A 292 -8.13 11.55 -16.95
C LEU A 292 -7.17 12.67 -17.38
N LEU A 293 -5.87 12.50 -17.17
CA LEU A 293 -4.86 13.53 -17.38
C LEU A 293 -4.49 13.67 -18.86
N THR A 294 -4.16 14.90 -19.29
CA THR A 294 -3.49 15.12 -20.57
C THR A 294 -2.00 14.72 -20.47
N PRO A 295 -1.31 14.48 -21.59
CA PRO A 295 0.13 14.21 -21.58
C PRO A 295 0.94 15.29 -20.86
N GLU A 296 0.55 16.56 -21.02
CA GLU A 296 1.22 17.70 -20.37
C GLU A 296 1.00 17.71 -18.86
N GLN A 297 -0.19 17.31 -18.39
CA GLN A 297 -0.47 17.16 -16.96
C GLN A 297 0.33 15.99 -16.37
N LEU A 298 0.38 14.86 -17.09
CA LEU A 298 1.12 13.67 -16.66
C LEU A 298 2.64 13.92 -16.56
N ALA A 299 3.16 14.87 -17.35
CA ALA A 299 4.57 15.29 -17.29
C ALA A 299 4.98 15.93 -15.95
N ALA A 300 4.03 16.31 -15.09
CA ALA A 300 4.32 16.77 -13.72
C ALA A 300 4.85 15.64 -12.81
N GLY A 301 4.82 14.38 -13.27
CA GLY A 301 5.35 13.23 -12.55
C GLY A 301 4.34 12.60 -11.59
N PRO A 302 4.78 11.59 -10.81
CA PRO A 302 3.90 10.84 -9.91
C PRO A 302 3.42 11.70 -8.75
N ILE A 303 2.24 11.35 -8.24
CA ILE A 303 1.64 12.03 -7.09
C ILE A 303 2.49 11.75 -5.84
N PRO A 304 2.74 12.76 -4.98
CA PRO A 304 3.43 12.55 -3.73
C PRO A 304 2.76 11.48 -2.85
N HIS A 305 3.57 10.60 -2.28
CA HIS A 305 3.09 9.60 -1.35
C HIS A 305 2.53 10.22 -0.08
N GLU A 306 1.65 9.48 0.59
CA GLU A 306 1.15 9.86 1.90
C GLU A 306 2.27 9.77 2.95
N ASP A 307 2.34 10.78 3.82
CA ASP A 307 3.28 10.82 4.95
C ASP A 307 2.83 9.85 6.07
N THR A 308 2.99 8.57 5.79
CA THR A 308 2.74 7.46 6.71
C THR A 308 4.02 7.08 7.47
N GLU A 309 3.88 6.35 8.58
CA GLU A 309 5.02 5.82 9.33
C GLU A 309 5.96 5.03 8.42
N ILE A 310 5.40 4.11 7.63
CA ILE A 310 6.18 3.30 6.70
C ILE A 310 6.86 4.15 5.60
N HIS A 311 6.22 5.21 5.11
CA HIS A 311 6.85 6.12 4.15
C HIS A 311 8.09 6.79 4.74
N ARG A 312 8.01 7.26 5.99
CA ARG A 312 9.16 7.85 6.70
C ARG A 312 10.29 6.84 6.87
N ILE A 313 9.98 5.59 7.22
CA ILE A 313 10.99 4.52 7.31
C ILE A 313 11.64 4.25 5.95
N ASN A 314 10.86 4.20 4.87
CA ASN A 314 11.39 4.03 3.52
C ASN A 314 12.36 5.17 3.16
N MET A 315 11.97 6.42 3.41
CA MET A 315 12.79 7.60 3.11
C MET A 315 14.07 7.64 3.95
N MET A 316 13.98 7.33 5.26
CA MET A 316 15.16 7.25 6.12
C MET A 316 16.13 6.15 5.65
N THR A 317 15.61 4.99 5.25
CA THR A 317 16.43 3.89 4.74
C THR A 317 17.15 4.28 3.45
N ILE A 318 16.42 4.90 2.52
CA ILE A 318 16.97 5.40 1.25
C ILE A 318 18.05 6.46 1.50
N ALA A 319 17.75 7.45 2.34
CA ALA A 319 18.69 8.51 2.68
C ALA A 319 19.95 7.95 3.35
N ALA A 320 19.80 7.04 4.32
CA ALA A 320 20.92 6.44 5.03
C ALA A 320 21.83 5.64 4.08
N LEU A 321 21.27 4.78 3.23
CA LEU A 321 22.02 4.02 2.22
C LEU A 321 22.81 4.94 1.28
N THR A 322 22.14 5.96 0.75
CA THR A 322 22.72 6.87 -0.25
C THR A 322 23.81 7.75 0.36
N ILE A 323 23.54 8.37 1.51
CA ILE A 323 24.48 9.28 2.17
C ILE A 323 25.67 8.50 2.73
N LEU A 324 25.44 7.43 3.49
CA LEU A 324 26.53 6.67 4.11
C LEU A 324 27.39 5.95 3.06
N GLY A 325 26.76 5.40 2.01
CA GLY A 325 27.48 4.82 0.87
C GLY A 325 28.36 5.85 0.17
N GLY A 326 27.81 7.03 -0.12
CA GLY A 326 28.56 8.15 -0.72
C GLY A 326 29.72 8.63 0.14
N LEU A 327 29.51 8.81 1.45
CA LEU A 327 30.54 9.22 2.41
C LEU A 327 31.69 8.20 2.48
N LEU A 328 31.39 6.90 2.49
CA LEU A 328 32.39 5.83 2.49
C LEU A 328 33.19 5.76 1.18
N LEU A 329 32.54 5.99 0.04
CA LEU A 329 33.20 6.03 -1.27
C LEU A 329 34.18 7.20 -1.36
N VAL A 330 33.68 8.40 -1.09
CA VAL A 330 34.46 9.64 -1.14
C VAL A 330 35.53 9.68 -0.03
N GLY A 331 35.31 8.95 1.07
CA GLY A 331 36.18 8.94 2.24
C GLY A 331 36.12 10.27 3.00
N PHE A 332 34.90 10.78 3.24
CA PHE A 332 34.62 11.97 4.04
C PHE A 332 33.90 11.57 5.33
N GLY A 333 34.43 11.98 6.49
CA GLY A 333 33.90 11.58 7.79
C GLY A 333 33.93 10.06 8.01
N THR A 334 34.91 9.37 7.44
CA THR A 334 34.90 7.91 7.21
C THR A 334 34.58 7.10 8.46
N ARG A 335 35.12 7.49 9.62
CA ARG A 335 34.88 6.77 10.89
C ARG A 335 33.43 6.87 11.34
N ILE A 336 32.85 8.06 11.26
CA ILE A 336 31.45 8.31 11.64
C ILE A 336 30.53 7.60 10.64
N ALA A 337 30.81 7.73 9.34
CA ALA A 337 30.06 7.05 8.29
C ALA A 337 30.08 5.53 8.47
N ALA A 338 31.24 4.95 8.81
CA ALA A 338 31.37 3.52 9.04
C ALA A 338 30.61 3.04 10.29
N ILE A 339 30.67 3.77 11.40
CA ILE A 339 29.90 3.44 12.62
C ILE A 339 28.39 3.54 12.35
N ALA A 340 27.94 4.61 11.69
CA ALA A 340 26.54 4.79 11.35
C ALA A 340 26.04 3.70 10.39
N ALA A 341 26.82 3.35 9.37
CA ALA A 341 26.50 2.26 8.45
C ALA A 341 26.46 0.90 9.17
N ALA A 342 27.39 0.66 10.11
CA ALA A 342 27.37 -0.55 10.93
C ALA A 342 26.12 -0.62 11.81
N GLY A 343 25.71 0.49 12.43
CA GLY A 343 24.46 0.56 13.19
C GLY A 343 23.22 0.28 12.35
N MET A 344 23.16 0.82 11.14
CA MET A 344 22.07 0.56 10.20
C MET A 344 22.03 -0.90 9.74
N LEU A 345 23.16 -1.49 9.33
CA LEU A 345 23.19 -2.90 8.91
C LEU A 345 22.92 -3.86 10.07
N LEU A 346 23.32 -3.48 11.28
CA LEU A 346 22.95 -4.21 12.49
C LEU A 346 21.44 -4.15 12.72
N SER A 347 20.77 -3.02 12.47
CA SER A 347 19.31 -2.97 12.59
C SER A 347 18.63 -3.90 11.58
N PHE A 348 19.14 -4.00 10.35
CA PHE A 348 18.66 -4.99 9.37
C PHE A 348 18.90 -6.42 9.83
N TYR A 349 20.08 -6.73 10.37
CA TYR A 349 20.36 -8.04 10.97
C TYR A 349 19.34 -8.42 12.07
N LEU A 350 18.95 -7.47 12.90
CA LEU A 350 18.03 -7.69 14.03
C LEU A 350 16.55 -7.87 13.64
N VAL A 351 16.16 -7.57 12.39
CA VAL A 351 14.78 -7.80 11.93
C VAL A 351 14.45 -9.29 11.89
N MET A 352 15.39 -10.13 11.47
CA MET A 352 15.25 -11.60 11.43
C MET A 352 16.60 -12.25 11.77
N PRO A 353 17.04 -12.18 13.03
CA PRO A 353 18.36 -12.66 13.40
C PRO A 353 18.39 -14.20 13.38
N PRO A 354 19.42 -14.82 12.79
CA PRO A 354 19.56 -16.27 12.76
C PRO A 354 20.07 -16.84 14.09
N TRP A 355 19.34 -16.58 15.16
CA TRP A 355 19.66 -17.01 16.51
C TRP A 355 18.98 -18.34 16.85
N PRO A 356 19.56 -19.13 17.78
CA PRO A 356 18.88 -20.29 18.33
C PRO A 356 17.47 -19.93 18.83
N GLY A 357 16.47 -20.67 18.37
CA GLY A 357 15.06 -20.47 18.76
C GLY A 357 14.29 -19.41 17.96
N VAL A 358 14.94 -18.66 17.06
CA VAL A 358 14.24 -17.78 16.12
C VAL A 358 13.85 -18.59 14.87
N PRO A 359 12.60 -18.54 14.39
CA PRO A 359 12.22 -19.28 13.19
C PRO A 359 13.03 -18.79 11.99
N GLU A 360 13.56 -19.71 11.18
CA GLU A 360 14.40 -19.36 10.03
C GLU A 360 13.69 -18.41 9.06
N ALA A 361 14.45 -17.47 8.51
CA ALA A 361 13.94 -16.56 7.48
C ALA A 361 13.73 -17.35 6.18
N PRO A 362 12.63 -17.11 5.45
CA PRO A 362 12.42 -17.74 4.15
C PRO A 362 13.50 -17.27 3.16
N GLY A 363 14.21 -18.21 2.54
CA GLY A 363 15.26 -17.92 1.55
C GLY A 363 16.33 -19.01 1.48
N PRO A 364 17.26 -18.93 0.52
CA PRO A 364 18.34 -19.91 0.36
C PRO A 364 19.47 -19.73 1.40
N GLU A 365 19.46 -18.63 2.17
CA GLU A 365 20.51 -18.31 3.14
C GLU A 365 20.27 -19.04 4.47
N HIS A 366 20.94 -20.18 4.66
CA HIS A 366 21.08 -20.81 5.97
C HIS A 366 22.38 -20.32 6.61
N SER A 367 22.27 -19.35 7.50
CA SER A 367 23.40 -18.82 8.28
C SER A 367 23.09 -19.04 9.76
N PHE A 368 24.02 -19.56 10.56
CA PHE A 368 23.87 -19.65 12.01
C PHE A 368 24.63 -18.50 12.66
N ILE A 369 23.91 -17.57 13.29
CA ILE A 369 24.42 -16.35 13.95
C ILE A 369 25.07 -15.34 12.97
N VAL A 370 25.98 -15.77 12.10
CA VAL A 370 26.75 -14.90 11.20
C VAL A 370 26.20 -14.98 9.79
N ASN A 371 25.51 -13.93 9.34
CA ASN A 371 25.08 -13.75 7.95
C ASN A 371 25.85 -12.59 7.28
N LYS A 372 25.51 -12.30 6.02
CA LYS A 372 26.13 -11.21 5.26
C LYS A 372 26.09 -9.85 5.97
N ASN A 373 24.95 -9.50 6.57
CA ASN A 373 24.78 -8.22 7.27
C ASN A 373 25.76 -8.12 8.46
N LEU A 374 25.90 -9.20 9.25
CA LEU A 374 26.82 -9.18 10.40
C LEU A 374 28.30 -9.13 9.96
N ILE A 375 28.65 -9.80 8.86
CA ILE A 375 30.00 -9.71 8.27
C ILE A 375 30.30 -8.27 7.84
N GLU A 376 29.36 -7.61 7.17
CA GLU A 376 29.50 -6.21 6.76
C GLU A 376 29.60 -5.26 7.97
N VAL A 377 28.84 -5.50 9.04
CA VAL A 377 28.97 -4.76 10.31
C VAL A 377 30.38 -4.87 10.88
N ILE A 378 30.94 -6.08 10.96
CA ILE A 378 32.30 -6.29 11.48
C ILE A 378 33.33 -5.61 10.57
N ALA A 379 33.16 -5.69 9.25
CA ALA A 379 34.03 -5.02 8.28
C ALA A 379 33.99 -3.49 8.44
N LEU A 380 32.82 -2.90 8.63
CA LEU A 380 32.65 -1.47 8.87
C LEU A 380 33.27 -1.03 10.20
N LEU A 381 33.14 -1.83 11.26
CA LEU A 381 33.81 -1.54 12.53
C LEU A 381 35.35 -1.60 12.38
N ALA A 382 35.88 -2.53 11.58
CA ALA A 382 37.31 -2.56 11.25
C ALA A 382 37.74 -1.32 10.45
N ILE A 383 36.93 -0.86 9.50
CA ILE A 383 37.14 0.39 8.76
C ILE A 383 37.12 1.60 9.71
N ALA A 384 36.19 1.63 10.68
CA ALA A 384 36.09 2.71 11.66
C ALA A 384 37.30 2.79 12.59
N ALA A 385 37.89 1.63 12.92
CA ALA A 385 39.09 1.53 13.75
C ALA A 385 40.38 1.99 13.04
N LEU A 386 40.36 2.09 11.70
CA LEU A 386 41.53 2.40 10.88
C LEU A 386 41.40 3.76 10.18
N PRO A 387 42.51 4.46 9.92
CA PRO A 387 42.49 5.79 9.29
C PRO A 387 42.35 5.70 7.76
N THR A 388 41.44 4.86 7.27
CA THR A 388 41.26 4.54 5.84
C THR A 388 40.94 5.77 4.99
N GLY A 389 40.15 6.71 5.53
CA GLY A 389 39.87 8.00 4.89
C GLY A 389 41.12 8.87 4.67
N THR A 390 42.13 8.76 5.54
CA THR A 390 43.40 9.49 5.37
C THR A 390 44.34 8.82 4.39
N TRP A 391 44.25 7.50 4.24
CA TRP A 391 45.02 6.73 3.26
C TRP A 391 44.53 7.00 1.84
N PHE A 392 43.21 7.03 1.65
CA PHE A 392 42.58 7.29 0.36
C PHE A 392 41.20 7.93 0.58
N GLY A 393 41.07 9.25 0.48
CA GLY A 393 39.80 9.95 0.71
C GLY A 393 39.96 11.44 1.01
N ILE A 394 38.83 12.15 1.07
CA ILE A 394 38.78 13.58 1.39
C ILE A 394 39.30 13.86 2.81
N ASP A 395 39.10 12.94 3.76
CA ASP A 395 39.63 13.08 5.13
C ASP A 395 41.15 13.36 5.15
N GLY A 396 41.91 12.73 4.25
CA GLY A 396 43.35 12.99 4.09
C GLY A 396 43.66 14.38 3.56
N LEU A 397 42.87 14.89 2.60
CA LEU A 397 43.02 16.24 2.06
C LEU A 397 42.71 17.30 3.12
N VAL A 398 41.61 17.11 3.85
CA VAL A 398 41.19 17.97 4.96
C VAL A 398 42.27 18.00 6.05
N TYR A 399 42.75 16.82 6.46
CA TYR A 399 43.82 16.70 7.45
C TYR A 399 45.08 17.48 7.02
N ARG A 400 45.53 17.30 5.76
CA ARG A 400 46.69 18.01 5.20
C ARG A 400 46.49 19.52 5.17
N PHE A 401 45.31 20.00 4.77
CA PHE A 401 45.00 21.43 4.68
C PHE A 401 45.10 22.13 6.05
N PHE A 402 44.49 21.54 7.10
CA PHE A 402 44.52 22.12 8.45
C PHE A 402 45.87 21.97 9.15
N HIS A 403 46.66 20.92 8.86
CA HIS A 403 47.99 20.74 9.46
C HIS A 403 49.10 21.50 8.72
N LYS A 404 48.93 21.83 7.44
CA LYS A 404 49.87 22.69 6.69
C LYS A 404 49.88 24.12 7.23
N LYS A 405 48.73 24.65 7.65
CA LYS A 405 48.61 25.98 8.29
C LYS A 405 49.36 26.09 9.62
N LYS A 406 49.44 25.02 10.42
CA LYS A 406 50.18 25.02 11.69
C LYS A 406 51.71 25.04 11.53
N LYS A 407 52.25 24.64 10.37
CA LYS A 407 53.70 24.67 10.12
C LYS A 407 54.22 26.01 9.59
N THR A 408 53.34 26.88 9.09
CA THR A 408 53.69 28.21 8.54
C THR A 408 53.53 29.34 9.55
N THR A 409 53.17 29.05 10.81
CA THR A 409 53.00 30.03 11.90
C THR A 409 54.01 29.81 13.05
N LYS A 410 55.14 29.17 12.78
CA LYS A 410 56.25 29.02 13.72
C LYS A 410 57.52 29.65 13.16
#